data_AF-A0A6H9UX59-F1
#
_entry.id   AF-A0A6H9UX59-F1
#
_cell.length_a   1.000
_cell.length_b   1.000
_cell.length_c   1.000
_cell.angle_alpha   90.00
_cell.angle_beta   90.00
_cell.angle_gamma   90.00
#
_symmetry.space_group_name_H-M   'P 1'
#
loop_
_entity.id
_entity.type
_entity.pdbx_description
1 polymer ?
#
loop_
_entity_poly.entity_id
_entity_poly.type
_entity_poly.pdbx_seq_one_letter_code
_entity_poly.pdbx_strand_id
1 'polypeptide(L)'
;MRTVRARTAIAAATLAIGAGLALGPTAQASTTQGYIAGGGSVTDDWGDEGLLSSGSHANSNATAVWQWVLWAEGVKESNGTRYDQSDIDCQFGPNTTYATKDLQTRWGLIVDGKVGKQTFGTFDSFLELGSDGRTITYHGDYFDGYTHKFTLKRISGKYYVKDPGSGKGWKGAYYHSKTAC
;
A
#
# COMPACT_ATOMS: atom_id res chain seq x y z
N MET A 1 -21.39 -23.38 -1.16
CA MET A 1 -21.87 -22.15 -0.52
C MET A 1 -20.78 -21.09 -0.69
N ARG A 2 -20.96 -20.12 -1.60
CA ARG A 2 -20.01 -19.02 -1.86
C ARG A 2 -20.32 -17.88 -0.90
N THR A 3 -19.54 -17.73 0.16
CA THR A 3 -19.54 -16.52 0.98
C THR A 3 -18.78 -15.44 0.24
N VAL A 4 -19.48 -14.69 -0.62
CA VAL A 4 -19.01 -13.39 -1.09
C VAL A 4 -19.06 -12.48 0.14
N ARG A 5 -17.93 -12.27 0.81
CA ARG A 5 -17.84 -11.27 1.87
C ARG A 5 -18.04 -9.90 1.21
N ALA A 6 -19.22 -9.31 1.40
CA ALA A 6 -19.48 -7.93 0.99
C ALA A 6 -18.47 -7.03 1.72
N ARG A 7 -17.50 -6.49 0.98
CA ARG A 7 -16.52 -5.54 1.50
C ARG A 7 -17.21 -4.18 1.57
N THR A 8 -17.76 -3.83 2.73
CA THR A 8 -18.31 -2.51 2.99
C THR A 8 -17.18 -1.49 3.06
N ALA A 9 -16.96 -0.76 1.98
CA ALA A 9 -16.21 0.48 2.00
C ALA A 9 -17.00 1.47 2.87
N ILE A 10 -16.41 1.92 3.98
CA ILE A 10 -16.96 3.01 4.77
C ILE A 10 -16.70 4.30 3.97
N ALA A 11 -17.62 4.65 3.09
CA ALA A 11 -17.63 5.93 2.41
C ALA A 11 -18.14 7.01 3.39
N ALA A 12 -17.22 7.72 4.04
CA ALA A 12 -17.55 9.00 4.65
C ALA A 12 -17.70 10.04 3.54
N ALA A 13 -18.93 10.20 3.03
CA ALA A 13 -19.28 11.24 2.07
C ALA A 13 -19.44 12.58 2.80
N THR A 14 -18.59 13.55 2.47
CA THR A 14 -18.88 14.98 2.71
C THR A 14 -18.92 15.72 1.39
N LEU A 15 -20.13 16.12 0.99
CA LEU A 15 -20.43 17.05 -0.10
C LEU A 15 -19.93 18.45 0.26
N ALA A 16 -19.26 19.12 -0.68
CA ALA A 16 -19.17 20.58 -0.71
C ALA A 16 -19.35 21.06 -2.17
N ILE A 17 -20.42 21.79 -2.41
CA ILE A 17 -20.74 22.51 -3.65
C ILE A 17 -20.09 23.90 -3.54
N GLY A 18 -19.30 24.33 -4.54
CA GLY A 18 -18.87 25.72 -4.66
C GLY A 18 -17.60 25.91 -5.49
N ALA A 19 -17.64 26.86 -6.43
CA ALA A 19 -16.64 27.12 -7.45
C ALA A 19 -15.20 27.36 -6.91
N GLY A 20 -14.22 26.75 -7.59
CA GLY A 20 -12.78 27.00 -7.39
C GLY A 20 -12.08 25.97 -6.51
N LEU A 21 -11.90 24.73 -7.01
CA LEU A 21 -11.04 23.72 -6.35
C LEU A 21 -9.56 24.10 -6.44
N ALA A 22 -9.11 24.97 -5.54
CA ALA A 22 -7.73 24.90 -5.08
C ALA A 22 -7.65 23.65 -4.19
N LEU A 23 -7.13 22.55 -4.74
CA LEU A 23 -6.74 21.38 -3.94
C LEU A 23 -5.67 21.87 -2.95
N GLY A 24 -6.09 22.17 -1.72
CA GLY A 24 -5.15 22.47 -0.63
C GLY A 24 -4.20 21.31 -0.41
N PRO A 25 -3.03 21.54 0.22
CA PRO A 25 -2.08 20.47 0.48
C PRO A 25 -2.79 19.35 1.23
N THR A 26 -2.80 18.15 0.66
CA THR A 26 -3.19 16.95 1.39
C THR A 26 -2.26 16.89 2.60
N ALA A 27 -2.83 16.79 3.82
CA ALA A 27 -2.04 16.73 5.04
C ALA A 27 -0.96 15.65 4.87
N GLN A 28 0.30 16.09 4.78
CA GLN A 28 1.42 15.20 4.51
C GLN A 28 1.81 14.54 5.82
N ALA A 29 1.83 13.24 5.78
CA ALA A 29 2.17 12.36 6.88
C ALA A 29 3.67 12.44 7.27
N SER A 30 4.00 12.02 8.50
CA SER A 30 5.31 12.26 9.10
C SER A 30 6.38 11.30 8.56
N THR A 31 7.37 11.83 7.84
CA THR A 31 8.54 11.05 7.39
C THR A 31 9.76 11.22 8.30
N THR A 32 9.60 11.88 9.45
CA THR A 32 10.70 12.31 10.33
C THR A 32 11.60 11.18 10.80
N GLN A 33 11.05 9.98 10.99
CA GLN A 33 11.84 8.80 11.40
C GLN A 33 12.52 8.09 10.21
N GLY A 34 12.12 8.38 8.97
CA GLY A 34 12.72 7.90 7.74
C GLY A 34 12.30 6.48 7.31
N TYR A 35 11.36 5.85 8.01
CA TYR A 35 10.79 4.53 7.71
C TYR A 35 9.31 4.48 8.10
N ILE A 36 8.59 3.51 7.54
CA ILE A 36 7.21 3.19 7.94
C ILE A 36 7.22 2.60 9.35
N ALA A 37 6.48 3.23 10.25
CA ALA A 37 6.39 2.91 11.66
C ALA A 37 4.97 2.45 12.03
N GLY A 38 4.80 2.03 13.27
CA GLY A 38 3.50 1.60 13.79
C GLY A 38 3.58 1.08 15.21
N GLY A 39 2.46 1.08 15.92
CA GLY A 39 2.38 0.62 17.30
C GLY A 39 0.95 0.28 17.71
N GLY A 40 0.80 -0.64 18.66
CA GLY A 40 -0.54 -1.06 19.10
C GLY A 40 -1.23 -1.96 18.06
N SER A 41 -2.43 -1.57 17.59
CA SER A 41 -3.10 -2.30 16.52
C SER A 41 -2.27 -2.22 15.24
N VAL A 42 -2.54 -3.10 14.27
CA VAL A 42 -1.91 -3.00 12.94
C VAL A 42 -2.86 -2.34 11.94
N THR A 43 -4.11 -2.12 12.33
CA THR A 43 -5.19 -1.61 11.47
C THR A 43 -5.38 -0.09 11.57
N ASP A 44 -4.42 0.61 12.18
CA ASP A 44 -4.41 2.08 12.34
C ASP A 44 -3.01 2.67 12.19
N ASP A 45 -2.06 1.90 11.64
CA ASP A 45 -0.64 2.25 11.58
C ASP A 45 -0.28 3.09 10.34
N TRP A 46 -1.07 3.05 9.27
CA TRP A 46 -0.61 3.50 7.96
C TRP A 46 -1.19 4.86 7.54
N GLY A 47 -2.24 5.33 8.21
CA GLY A 47 -2.93 6.58 7.90
C GLY A 47 -2.08 7.86 8.09
N ASP A 48 -0.97 7.79 8.83
CA ASP A 48 -0.03 8.90 9.06
C ASP A 48 1.35 8.68 8.44
N GLU A 49 1.43 7.79 7.43
CA GLU A 49 2.65 7.45 6.68
C GLU A 49 2.90 8.27 5.42
N GLY A 50 4.18 8.58 5.18
CA GLY A 50 4.65 9.50 4.14
C GLY A 50 4.16 9.15 2.73
N LEU A 51 3.86 10.20 1.94
CA LEU A 51 3.34 10.09 0.57
C LEU A 51 4.26 9.26 -0.33
N LEU A 52 3.76 8.18 -0.95
CA LEU A 52 4.45 7.52 -2.05
C LEU A 52 3.87 7.96 -3.40
N SER A 53 4.75 8.37 -4.31
CA SER A 53 4.40 8.67 -5.70
C SER A 53 5.65 8.70 -6.58
N SER A 54 5.50 8.89 -7.88
CA SER A 54 6.64 9.11 -8.79
C SER A 54 7.49 10.33 -8.42
N GLY A 55 6.93 11.30 -7.68
CA GLY A 55 7.65 12.49 -7.20
C GLY A 55 8.06 12.45 -5.73
N SER A 56 7.67 11.45 -4.95
CA SER A 56 7.94 11.38 -3.51
C SER A 56 8.20 9.95 -3.07
N HIS A 57 9.36 9.71 -2.46
CA HIS A 57 9.82 8.39 -2.05
C HIS A 57 9.80 7.33 -3.17
N ALA A 58 9.89 7.78 -4.42
CA ALA A 58 9.73 6.93 -5.59
C ALA A 58 10.69 5.74 -5.61
N ASN A 59 11.92 5.91 -5.13
CA ASN A 59 12.96 4.88 -5.11
C ASN A 59 13.22 4.40 -3.68
N SER A 60 12.37 3.51 -3.15
CA SER A 60 12.41 3.17 -1.73
C SER A 60 11.87 1.78 -1.39
N ASN A 61 12.26 1.26 -0.22
CA ASN A 61 11.72 0.03 0.34
C ASN A 61 10.25 0.22 0.76
N ALA A 62 9.84 1.45 1.09
CA ALA A 62 8.44 1.79 1.30
C ALA A 62 7.62 1.62 0.00
N THR A 63 8.18 2.02 -1.15
CA THR A 63 7.59 1.72 -2.47
C THR A 63 7.43 0.22 -2.69
N ALA A 64 8.42 -0.59 -2.32
CA ALA A 64 8.30 -2.04 -2.45
C ALA A 64 7.13 -2.62 -1.65
N VAL A 65 6.83 -2.08 -0.45
CA VAL A 65 5.63 -2.49 0.29
C VAL A 65 4.39 -2.25 -0.54
N TRP A 66 4.25 -1.05 -1.12
CA TRP A 66 3.09 -0.74 -1.94
C TRP A 66 3.00 -1.61 -3.19
N GLN A 67 4.11 -1.92 -3.84
CA GLN A 67 4.12 -2.83 -5.00
C GLN A 67 3.67 -4.25 -4.63
N TRP A 68 4.00 -4.75 -3.43
CA TRP A 68 3.45 -6.00 -2.90
C TRP A 68 1.91 -5.94 -2.72
N VAL A 69 1.37 -4.78 -2.34
CA VAL A 69 -0.09 -4.56 -2.28
C VAL A 69 -0.71 -4.66 -3.67
N LEU A 70 -0.14 -3.96 -4.66
CA LEU A 70 -0.63 -4.00 -6.04
C LEU A 70 -0.63 -5.42 -6.59
N TRP A 71 0.46 -6.16 -6.37
CA TRP A 71 0.54 -7.58 -6.71
C TRP A 71 -0.54 -8.41 -6.03
N ALA A 72 -0.73 -8.24 -4.71
CA ALA A 72 -1.72 -9.01 -3.95
C ALA A 72 -3.18 -8.65 -4.28
N GLU A 73 -3.43 -7.44 -4.78
CA GLU A 73 -4.76 -7.01 -5.24
C GLU A 73 -5.03 -7.42 -6.70
N GLY A 74 -4.01 -7.87 -7.45
CA GLY A 74 -4.15 -8.30 -8.83
C GLY A 74 -4.69 -7.20 -9.74
N VAL A 75 -4.27 -5.97 -9.48
CA VAL A 75 -4.65 -4.78 -10.25
C VAL A 75 -4.06 -4.84 -11.65
N LYS A 76 -4.65 -4.05 -12.56
CA LYS A 76 -4.19 -3.99 -13.94
C LYS A 76 -3.09 -2.95 -14.13
N GLU A 77 -2.17 -3.28 -15.02
CA GLU A 77 -1.19 -2.36 -15.58
C GLU A 77 -1.74 -1.62 -16.80
N SER A 78 -0.97 -0.64 -17.28
CA SER A 78 -1.37 0.22 -18.40
C SER A 78 -1.58 -0.52 -19.72
N ASN A 79 -0.87 -1.63 -19.92
CA ASN A 79 -0.97 -2.53 -21.08
C ASN A 79 -2.11 -3.58 -20.94
N GLY A 80 -2.84 -3.56 -19.82
CA GLY A 80 -3.94 -4.48 -19.53
C GLY A 80 -3.53 -5.82 -18.91
N THR A 81 -2.23 -6.12 -18.74
CA THR A 81 -1.78 -7.27 -17.95
C THR A 81 -1.98 -7.02 -16.47
N ARG A 82 -1.82 -8.08 -15.66
CA ARG A 82 -1.86 -7.96 -14.21
C ARG A 82 -0.52 -7.51 -13.70
N TYR A 83 -0.54 -6.69 -12.67
CA TYR A 83 0.65 -6.35 -11.89
C TYR A 83 1.24 -7.64 -11.30
N ASP A 84 2.50 -7.92 -11.58
CA ASP A 84 3.15 -9.16 -11.21
C ASP A 84 4.40 -8.95 -10.33
N GLN A 85 5.09 -10.02 -9.96
CA GLN A 85 6.25 -9.92 -9.07
C GLN A 85 7.45 -9.23 -9.73
N SER A 86 7.54 -9.22 -11.05
CA SER A 86 8.61 -8.54 -11.79
C SER A 86 8.49 -7.02 -11.76
N ASP A 87 7.28 -6.50 -11.47
CA ASP A 87 7.03 -5.07 -11.26
C ASP A 87 7.48 -4.58 -9.87
N ILE A 88 7.81 -5.48 -8.94
CA ILE A 88 8.24 -5.13 -7.58
C ILE A 88 9.74 -4.79 -7.58
N ASP A 89 10.05 -3.58 -8.03
CA ASP A 89 11.41 -3.09 -8.30
C ASP A 89 11.88 -1.93 -7.39
N CYS A 90 11.09 -1.61 -6.36
CA CYS A 90 11.29 -0.48 -5.45
C CYS A 90 11.17 0.90 -6.14
N GLN A 91 10.59 0.97 -7.35
CA GLN A 91 10.44 2.20 -8.14
C GLN A 91 8.97 2.54 -8.39
N PHE A 92 8.57 3.74 -8.00
CA PHE A 92 7.22 4.25 -8.24
C PHE A 92 7.15 4.85 -9.65
N GLY A 93 7.21 3.98 -10.65
CA GLY A 93 7.17 4.34 -12.06
C GLY A 93 5.76 4.50 -12.63
N PRO A 94 5.65 4.63 -13.97
CA PRO A 94 4.36 4.74 -14.66
C PRO A 94 3.43 3.53 -14.45
N ASN A 95 3.96 2.29 -14.46
CA ASN A 95 3.16 1.09 -14.20
C ASN A 95 2.60 1.09 -12.78
N THR A 96 3.45 1.33 -11.78
CA THR A 96 3.04 1.46 -10.37
C THR A 96 2.00 2.58 -10.19
N THR A 97 2.16 3.71 -10.88
CA THR A 97 1.18 4.82 -10.86
C THR A 97 -0.16 4.41 -11.44
N TYR A 98 -0.17 3.72 -12.58
CA TYR A 98 -1.40 3.25 -13.21
C TYR A 98 -2.11 2.21 -12.34
N ALA A 99 -1.37 1.21 -11.87
CA ALA A 99 -1.87 0.17 -10.98
C ALA A 99 -2.44 0.74 -9.67
N THR A 100 -1.81 1.79 -9.13
CA THR A 100 -2.33 2.54 -7.97
C THR A 100 -3.69 3.18 -8.28
N LYS A 101 -3.87 3.75 -9.47
CA LYS A 101 -5.15 4.33 -9.88
C LYS A 101 -6.24 3.27 -10.07
N ASP A 102 -5.90 2.11 -10.64
CA ASP A 102 -6.82 0.97 -10.74
C ASP A 102 -7.30 0.54 -9.35
N LEU A 103 -6.36 0.43 -8.40
CA LEU A 103 -6.68 0.06 -7.02
C LEU A 103 -7.53 1.12 -6.31
N GLN A 104 -7.17 2.40 -6.42
CA GLN A 104 -7.94 3.51 -5.85
C GLN A 104 -9.37 3.52 -6.39
N THR A 105 -9.55 3.26 -7.70
CA THR A 105 -10.87 3.13 -8.31
C THR A 105 -11.65 1.98 -7.67
N ARG A 106 -11.02 0.82 -7.50
CA ARG A 106 -11.62 -0.36 -6.88
C ARG A 106 -12.01 -0.13 -5.41
N TRP A 107 -11.19 0.61 -4.69
CA TRP A 107 -11.43 0.97 -3.29
C TRP A 107 -12.35 2.18 -3.12
N GLY A 108 -12.80 2.82 -4.20
CA GLY A 108 -13.70 3.98 -4.15
C GLY A 108 -13.03 5.24 -3.60
N LEU A 109 -11.72 5.40 -3.80
CA LEU A 109 -10.93 6.53 -3.34
C LEU A 109 -10.78 7.60 -4.43
N ILE A 110 -10.19 8.74 -4.06
CA ILE A 110 -9.69 9.72 -5.03
C ILE A 110 -8.62 9.06 -5.90
N VAL A 111 -8.80 9.12 -7.23
CA VAL A 111 -7.96 8.43 -8.20
C VAL A 111 -6.83 9.35 -8.68
N ASP A 112 -5.88 9.65 -7.79
CA ASP A 112 -4.74 10.54 -8.08
C ASP A 112 -3.44 9.79 -8.40
N GLY A 113 -3.40 8.47 -8.22
CA GLY A 113 -2.23 7.63 -8.42
C GLY A 113 -1.15 7.81 -7.36
N LYS A 114 -1.50 8.34 -6.19
CA LYS A 114 -0.59 8.58 -5.07
C LYS A 114 -1.04 7.80 -3.84
N VAL A 115 -0.06 7.35 -3.05
CA VAL A 115 -0.31 6.62 -1.81
C VAL A 115 -0.15 7.59 -0.66
N GLY A 116 -1.23 8.30 -0.36
CA GLY A 116 -1.33 9.17 0.80
C GLY A 116 -2.20 8.57 1.90
N LYS A 117 -2.51 9.38 2.92
CA LYS A 117 -3.30 9.02 4.11
C LYS A 117 -4.52 8.14 3.84
N GLN A 118 -5.34 8.46 2.84
CA GLN A 118 -6.56 7.68 2.56
C GLN A 118 -6.25 6.33 1.93
N THR A 119 -5.30 6.28 0.97
CA THR A 119 -4.88 5.04 0.32
C THR A 119 -4.24 4.10 1.34
N PHE A 120 -3.32 4.60 2.15
CA PHE A 120 -2.68 3.82 3.21
C PHE A 120 -3.63 3.46 4.36
N GLY A 121 -4.51 4.36 4.77
CA GLY A 121 -5.54 4.07 5.78
C GLY A 121 -6.56 3.02 5.31
N THR A 122 -6.73 2.83 3.99
CA THR A 122 -7.55 1.72 3.47
C THR A 122 -6.78 0.40 3.53
N PHE A 123 -5.46 0.45 3.25
CA PHE A 123 -4.57 -0.71 3.35
C PHE A 123 -4.59 -1.36 4.75
N ASP A 124 -4.68 -0.56 5.82
CA ASP A 124 -4.83 -1.00 7.22
C ASP A 124 -5.91 -2.09 7.41
N SER A 125 -7.03 -1.96 6.71
CA SER A 125 -8.21 -2.83 6.88
C SER A 125 -8.00 -4.26 6.39
N PHE A 126 -6.87 -4.53 5.73
CA PHE A 126 -6.52 -5.83 5.17
C PHE A 126 -5.38 -6.52 5.91
N LEU A 127 -4.92 -5.94 7.04
CA LEU A 127 -3.83 -6.46 7.83
C LEU A 127 -4.32 -7.35 8.98
N GLU A 128 -3.67 -8.49 9.13
CA GLU A 128 -3.86 -9.41 10.24
C GLU A 128 -2.54 -9.61 10.99
N LEU A 129 -2.53 -9.30 12.29
CA LEU A 129 -1.37 -9.56 13.16
C LEU A 129 -1.35 -11.03 13.57
N GLY A 130 -0.26 -11.72 13.25
CA GLY A 130 -0.03 -13.09 13.65
C GLY A 130 0.19 -13.24 15.15
N SER A 131 0.02 -14.47 15.66
CA SER A 131 0.15 -14.81 17.08
C SER A 131 1.55 -14.57 17.66
N ASP A 132 2.58 -14.40 16.81
CA ASP A 132 3.94 -14.06 17.24
C ASP A 132 4.12 -12.56 17.57
N GLY A 133 3.07 -11.75 17.38
CA GLY A 133 3.05 -10.31 17.64
C GLY A 133 3.96 -9.50 16.70
N ARG A 134 4.49 -10.10 15.63
CA ARG A 134 5.50 -9.49 14.76
C ARG A 134 5.22 -9.69 13.29
N THR A 135 4.69 -10.84 12.90
CA THR A 135 4.37 -11.17 11.51
C THR A 135 2.99 -10.61 11.19
N ILE A 136 2.90 -9.84 10.12
CA ILE A 136 1.66 -9.21 9.68
C ILE A 136 1.34 -9.76 8.30
N THR A 137 0.15 -10.31 8.14
CA THR A 137 -0.31 -10.82 6.84
C THR A 137 -1.21 -9.79 6.21
N TYR A 138 -0.89 -9.39 4.97
CA TYR A 138 -1.82 -8.65 4.14
C TYR A 138 -2.68 -9.64 3.35
N HIS A 139 -4.00 -9.45 3.42
CA HIS A 139 -4.98 -10.26 2.71
C HIS A 139 -5.49 -9.51 1.49
N GLY A 140 -4.94 -9.84 0.33
CA GLY A 140 -5.32 -9.24 -0.94
C GLY A 140 -6.60 -9.83 -1.53
N ASP A 141 -6.72 -9.75 -2.85
CA ASP A 141 -7.92 -10.16 -3.56
C ASP A 141 -7.87 -11.62 -4.05
N TYR A 142 -9.04 -12.16 -4.36
CA TYR A 142 -9.17 -13.47 -5.00
C TYR A 142 -9.12 -13.32 -6.52
N PHE A 143 -8.08 -13.85 -7.14
CA PHE A 143 -7.97 -13.93 -8.59
C PHE A 143 -7.15 -15.15 -9.01
N ASP A 144 -7.36 -15.60 -10.25
CA ASP A 144 -6.66 -16.72 -10.87
C ASP A 144 -6.70 -18.03 -10.03
N GLY A 145 -7.75 -18.19 -9.22
CA GLY A 145 -8.05 -19.41 -8.47
C GLY A 145 -7.65 -19.40 -6.99
N TYR A 146 -7.05 -18.32 -6.48
CA TYR A 146 -6.60 -18.26 -5.07
C TYR A 146 -6.58 -16.82 -4.52
N THR A 147 -6.53 -16.69 -3.19
CA THR A 147 -6.35 -15.39 -2.52
C THR A 147 -4.86 -15.08 -2.45
N HIS A 148 -4.46 -13.92 -2.97
CA HIS A 148 -3.07 -13.49 -2.90
C HIS A 148 -2.82 -12.80 -1.56
N LYS A 149 -1.69 -13.13 -0.95
CA LYS A 149 -1.27 -12.59 0.35
C LYS A 149 0.23 -12.44 0.39
N PHE A 150 0.69 -11.44 1.12
CA PHE A 150 2.10 -11.31 1.45
C PHE A 150 2.26 -11.01 2.93
N THR A 151 3.49 -11.12 3.42
CA THR A 151 3.80 -10.88 4.83
C THR A 151 4.74 -9.70 4.99
N LEU A 152 4.47 -8.91 6.01
CA LEU A 152 5.33 -7.89 6.58
C LEU A 152 5.81 -8.36 7.96
N LYS A 153 6.84 -7.69 8.47
CA LYS A 153 7.20 -7.79 9.90
C LYS A 153 7.21 -6.43 10.54
N ARG A 154 6.72 -6.34 11.78
CA ARG A 154 6.89 -5.18 12.66
C ARG A 154 7.78 -5.56 13.83
N ILE A 155 8.95 -4.92 13.92
CA ILE A 155 9.94 -5.18 14.99
C ILE A 155 10.30 -3.84 15.61
N SER A 156 10.05 -3.70 16.92
CA SER A 156 10.27 -2.46 17.67
C SER A 156 9.63 -1.24 17.00
N GLY A 157 8.40 -1.40 16.50
CA GLY A 157 7.61 -0.36 15.86
C GLY A 157 8.01 -0.01 14.42
N LYS A 158 9.01 -0.69 13.83
CA LYS A 158 9.39 -0.47 12.42
C LYS A 158 8.88 -1.60 11.54
N TYR A 159 8.34 -1.25 10.38
CA TYR A 159 7.93 -2.21 9.36
C TYR A 159 9.08 -2.69 8.49
N TYR A 160 9.00 -3.95 8.09
CA TYR A 160 9.96 -4.64 7.24
C TYR A 160 9.23 -5.35 6.12
N VAL A 161 9.77 -5.19 4.91
CA VAL A 161 9.30 -5.84 3.69
C VAL A 161 10.27 -6.94 3.29
N LYS A 162 9.76 -7.96 2.60
CA LYS A 162 10.56 -9.03 2.06
C LYS A 162 11.24 -8.57 0.76
N ASP A 163 12.50 -8.91 0.61
CA ASP A 163 13.25 -8.73 -0.65
C ASP A 163 12.53 -9.49 -1.80
N PRO A 164 12.08 -8.79 -2.87
CA PRO A 164 11.37 -9.40 -3.98
C PRO A 164 12.25 -10.33 -4.83
N GLY A 165 13.55 -10.04 -4.95
CA GLY A 165 14.47 -10.78 -5.82
C GLY A 165 15.02 -12.05 -5.18
N SER A 166 15.42 -11.99 -3.90
CA SER A 166 16.00 -13.17 -3.21
C SER A 166 14.97 -13.97 -2.41
N GLY A 167 13.88 -13.34 -1.97
CA GLY A 167 12.90 -13.93 -1.07
C GLY A 167 13.49 -14.40 0.28
N LYS A 168 14.73 -14.04 0.62
CA LYS A 168 15.47 -14.59 1.77
C LYS A 168 15.82 -13.57 2.85
N GLY A 169 15.47 -12.29 2.68
CA GLY A 169 15.78 -11.23 3.64
C GLY A 169 14.59 -10.32 3.98
N TRP A 170 14.58 -9.83 5.21
CA TRP A 170 13.70 -8.74 5.66
C TRP A 170 14.48 -7.44 5.62
N LYS A 171 13.92 -6.42 4.98
CA LYS A 171 14.53 -5.08 4.86
C LYS A 171 13.59 -4.05 5.45
N GLY A 172 14.13 -3.11 6.21
CA GLY A 172 13.32 -2.05 6.79
C GLY A 172 12.63 -1.25 5.68
N ALA A 173 11.36 -0.92 5.87
CA ALA A 173 10.55 -0.15 4.94
C ALA A 173 10.91 1.34 4.99
N TYR A 174 12.17 1.63 4.63
CA TYR A 174 12.75 2.98 4.61
C TYR A 174 12.27 3.78 3.41
N TYR A 175 12.10 5.09 3.61
CA TYR A 175 11.70 6.08 2.61
C TYR A 175 12.85 6.57 1.72
N HIS A 176 14.10 6.28 2.09
CA HIS A 176 15.32 6.81 1.49
C HIS A 176 16.34 5.71 1.12
N SER A 177 15.92 4.44 1.16
CA SER A 177 16.77 3.29 0.80
C SER A 177 15.96 2.32 -0.04
N LYS A 178 16.57 1.74 -1.07
CA LYS A 178 15.95 0.74 -1.95
C LYS A 178 16.54 -0.67 -1.82
N THR A 179 17.19 -0.98 -0.69
CA THR A 179 17.91 -2.25 -0.42
C THR A 179 17.07 -3.53 -0.33
N ALA A 180 15.74 -3.41 -0.45
CA ALA A 180 14.84 -4.53 -0.71
C ALA A 180 14.97 -5.02 -2.16
N CYS A 181 15.40 -4.14 -3.05
CA CYS A 181 15.87 -4.38 -4.39
C CYS A 181 17.35 -3.89 -4.48
#